data_AF-A0A1I6BKS7-F1
#
_entry.id   AF-A0A1I6BKS7-F1
#
_cell.length_a   1.000
_cell.length_b   1.000
_cell.length_c   1.000
_cell.angle_alpha   90.00
_cell.angle_beta   90.00
_cell.angle_gamma   90.00
#
_symmetry.space_group_name_H-M   'P 1'
#
loop_
_entity.id
_entity.type
_entity.pdbx_description
1 polymer ?
#
loop_
_entity_poly.entity_id
_entity_poly.type
_entity_poly.pdbx_seq_one_letter_code
_entity_poly.pdbx_strand_id
1 'polypeptide(L)' 'MMEKFYCERCRLLYNKEEICKICGEVATKKIKIEVQNQKEKK' A
#
# COMPACT_ATOMS: atom_id res chain seq x y z
N MET A 1 0.02 5.29 -11.85
CA MET A 1 0.61 4.22 -11.01
C MET A 1 1.09 4.84 -9.72
N MET A 2 0.74 4.28 -8.56
CA MET A 2 1.20 4.77 -7.25
C MET A 2 2.02 3.68 -6.55
N GLU A 3 3.16 4.05 -5.99
CA GLU A 3 3.98 3.16 -5.17
C GLU A 3 3.62 3.35 -3.70
N LYS A 4 3.37 2.24 -3.00
CA LYS A 4 3.15 2.23 -1.55
C LYS A 4 3.95 1.12 -0.89
N PHE A 5 4.20 1.27 0.40
CA PHE A 5 4.85 0.28 1.23
C PHE A 5 3.81 -0.56 1.95
N TYR A 6 3.93 -1.88 1.88
CA TYR A 6 2.96 -2.83 2.35
C TYR A 6 3.50 -3.60 3.56
N CYS A 7 2.71 -3.62 4.63
CA CYS A 7 2.95 -4.49 5.77
C CYS A 7 2.23 -5.82 5.57
N GLU A 8 2.95 -6.94 5.52
CA GLU A 8 2.34 -8.25 5.25
C GLU A 8 1.50 -8.81 6.39
N ARG A 9 1.89 -8.51 7.64
CA ARG A 9 1.13 -8.94 8.82
C ARG A 9 -0.21 -8.23 8.93
N CYS A 10 -0.20 -6.90 8.87
CA CYS A 10 -1.40 -6.09 9.09
C CYS A 10 -2.15 -5.73 7.82
N ARG A 11 -1.58 -6.04 6.65
CA ARG A 11 -2.10 -5.70 5.32
C ARG A 11 -2.34 -4.19 5.12
N LEU A 12 -1.54 -3.37 5.80
CA LEU A 12 -1.61 -1.91 5.76
C LEU A 12 -0.69 -1.32 4.70
N LEU A 13 -1.11 -0.18 4.16
CA LEU A 13 -0.37 0.58 3.16
C LEU A 13 0.16 1.88 3.73
N TYR A 14 1.45 2.12 3.51
CA TYR A 14 2.19 3.30 3.93
C TYR A 14 2.70 4.05 2.69
N ASN A 15 2.78 5.38 2.79
CA ASN A 15 3.26 6.21 1.67
C ASN A 15 4.80 6.25 1.60
N LYS A 16 5.47 5.87 2.67
CA LYS A 16 6.93 5.82 2.80
C LYS A 16 7.32 4.58 3.57
N GLU A 17 8.58 4.21 3.51
CA GLU A 17 9.14 3.15 4.34
C GLU A 17 9.06 3.59 5.80
N GLU A 18 8.26 2.88 6.59
CA GLU A 18 8.12 3.13 8.02
C GLU A 18 7.78 1.85 8.79
N ILE A 19 7.95 1.93 10.10
CA ILE A 19 7.53 0.86 11.01
C ILE A 19 6.00 0.86 11.08
N CYS A 20 5.42 -0.32 10.90
CA CYS A 20 3.98 -0.51 11.01
C CYS A 20 3.53 -0.16 12.43
N LYS A 21 2.67 0.86 12.54
CA LYS A 21 2.12 1.34 13.83
C LYS A 21 1.25 0.31 14.56
N ILE A 22 0.89 -0.80 13.92
CA ILE A 22 0.02 -1.85 14.49
C ILE A 22 0.82 -3.05 15.00
N CYS A 23 1.73 -3.61 14.19
CA CYS A 23 2.49 -4.80 14.58
C CYS A 23 3.96 -4.54 14.92
N GLY A 24 4.47 -3.33 14.67
CA GLY A 24 5.87 -2.98 14.89
C GLY A 24 6.86 -3.53 13.85
N GLU A 25 6.42 -4.24 12.81
CA GLU A 25 7.30 -4.68 11.72
C GLU A 25 7.56 -3.57 10.69
N VAL A 26 8.72 -3.62 10.04
CA VAL A 26 9.09 -2.62 9.01
C VAL A 26 8.33 -2.90 7.72
N ALA A 27 7.55 -1.92 7.24
CA ALA A 27 6.89 -1.99 5.94
C ALA A 27 7.89 -1.60 4.85
N THR A 28 8.75 -2.54 4.41
CA THR A 28 9.72 -2.32 3.31
C THR A 28 9.22 -2.80 1.95
N LYS A 29 8.16 -3.63 1.91
CA LYS A 29 7.66 -4.18 0.63
C LYS A 29 6.96 -3.12 -0.19
N LYS A 30 7.57 -2.71 -1.31
CA LYS A 30 6.94 -1.81 -2.27
C LYS A 30 5.94 -2.56 -3.13
N ILE A 31 4.71 -2.07 -3.18
CA ILE A 31 3.68 -2.53 -4.10
C ILE A 31 3.31 -1.43 -5.08
N LYS A 32 3.04 -1.81 -6.33
CA LYS A 32 2.52 -0.91 -7.36
C LYS A 32 1.01 -1.06 -7.41
N ILE A 33 0.32 0.05 -7.20
CA ILE A 33 -1.14 0.13 -7.28
C ILE A 33 -1.49 0.79 -8.61
N GLU A 34 -2.16 0.04 -9.47
CA GLU A 34 -2.81 0.55 -10.66
C GLU A 34 -4.29 0.77 -10.34
N VAL A 35 -4.68 2.04 -10.20
CA VAL A 35 -6.09 2.41 -10.05
C VAL A 35 -6.69 2.47 -11.44
N GLN A 36 -7.51 1.49 -11.78
CA GLN A 36 -8.30 1.52 -13.00
C GLN A 36 -9.56 2.34 -12.75
N ASN A 37 -9.60 3.55 -13.31
CA ASN A 37 -10.83 4.34 -13.31
C ASN A 37 -11.83 3.71 -14.27
N GLN A 38 -12.79 2.97 -13.72
CA GLN A 38 -13.98 2.59 -14.45
C GLN A 38 -14.82 3.85 -14.66
N LYS A 39 -14.69 4.47 -15.84
CA LYS A 39 -15.69 5.44 -16.28
C LYS A 39 -16.98 4.65 -16.48
N GLU A 40 -17.95 4.85 -15.60
CA GLU A 40 -19.32 4.37 -15.81
C GLU A 40 -19.78 4.85 -17.19
N LYS A 41 -19.89 3.93 -18.14
CA LYS A 41 -20.66 4.14 -19.36
C LYS A 41 -22.11 3.77 -19.03
N LYS A 42 -22.91 4.75 -18.60
CA LYS A 42 -24.31 4.87 -19.03
C LYS A 42 -24.90 6.21 -18.66
#